data_AF-A0A4P9YHH7-F1
#
_entry.id   AF-A0A4P9YHH7-F1
#
_cell.length_a   1.000
_cell.length_b   1.000
_cell.length_c   1.000
_cell.angle_alpha   90.00
_cell.angle_beta   90.00
_cell.angle_gamma   90.00
#
_symmetry.space_group_name_H-M   'P 1'
#
loop_
_entity.id
_entity.type
_entity.pdbx_description
1 polymer ?
#
loop_
_entity_poly.entity_id
_entity_poly.type
_entity_poly.pdbx_seq_one_letter_code
_entity_poly.pdbx_strand_id
1 'polypeptide(L)'
;NVLVKQYDILSVQPTTEKAFMSVCSNVDFDILSLDMSNRISFLVKHKQAKQLHEKKVQIEITYTSNLDDIQKRYALSNAMQLVRSSGGKNIIFSSGTLDSFKLRGPEDVSNM
;
A
#
# COMPACT_ATOMS: atom_id res chain seq x y z
N ASN A 1 4.38 5.99 -23.36
CA ASN A 1 3.21 5.12 -23.13
C ASN A 1 1.95 6.00 -23.18
N VAL A 2 1.16 5.94 -24.26
CA VAL A 2 0.03 6.89 -24.49
C VAL A 2 -1.11 6.68 -23.49
N LEU A 3 -1.31 5.44 -23.03
CA LEU A 3 -2.36 5.08 -22.08
C LEU A 3 -2.16 5.72 -20.70
N VAL A 4 -0.93 5.69 -20.16
CA VAL A 4 -0.63 6.26 -18.84
C VAL A 4 -0.88 7.77 -18.80
N LYS A 5 -0.67 8.46 -19.93
CA LYS A 5 -0.91 9.90 -20.06
C LYS A 5 -2.39 10.30 -20.01
N GLN A 6 -3.32 9.33 -20.00
CA GLN A 6 -4.76 9.57 -19.91
C GLN A 6 -5.29 9.56 -18.47
N TYR A 7 -4.45 9.22 -17.49
CA TYR A 7 -4.83 9.12 -16.07
C TYR A 7 -4.07 10.15 -15.24
N ASP A 8 -4.70 10.66 -14.19
CA ASP A 8 -4.11 11.65 -13.29
C ASP A 8 -3.23 11.02 -12.20
N ILE A 9 -3.58 9.80 -11.76
CA ILE A 9 -2.89 9.08 -10.69
C ILE A 9 -2.59 7.66 -11.17
N LEU A 10 -1.35 7.22 -10.98
CA LEU A 10 -0.90 5.87 -11.27
C LEU A 10 -0.56 5.11 -9.98
N SER A 11 -1.31 4.05 -9.71
CA SER A 11 -1.01 3.09 -8.64
C SER A 11 -0.43 1.79 -9.20
N VAL A 12 0.51 1.17 -8.49
CA VAL A 12 1.07 -0.14 -8.82
C VAL A 12 0.93 -1.11 -7.64
N GLN A 13 0.62 -2.36 -7.95
CA GLN A 13 0.44 -3.42 -6.95
C GLN A 13 1.34 -4.63 -7.28
N PRO A 14 2.63 -4.59 -6.92
CA PRO A 14 3.55 -5.69 -7.21
C PRO A 14 3.26 -6.91 -6.32
N THR A 15 3.20 -8.09 -6.92
CA THR A 15 2.91 -9.36 -6.24
C THR A 15 4.14 -10.22 -5.95
N THR A 16 5.31 -9.82 -6.46
CA THR A 16 6.59 -10.52 -6.30
C THR A 16 7.71 -9.55 -5.95
N GLU A 17 8.74 -10.04 -5.25
CA GLU A 17 9.92 -9.22 -4.91
C GLU A 17 10.60 -8.64 -6.16
N LYS A 18 10.70 -9.44 -7.23
CA LYS A 18 11.30 -8.99 -8.50
C LYS A 18 10.49 -7.86 -9.14
N ALA A 19 9.17 -7.97 -9.15
CA ALA A 19 8.30 -6.90 -9.64
C ALA A 19 8.44 -5.64 -8.79
N PHE A 20 8.42 -5.78 -7.46
CA PHE A 20 8.59 -4.67 -6.52
C PHE A 20 9.92 -3.92 -6.72
N MET A 21 11.03 -4.65 -6.82
CA MET A 21 12.35 -4.06 -7.07
C MET A 21 12.42 -3.37 -8.43
N SER A 22 11.79 -3.95 -9.45
CA SER A 22 11.74 -3.35 -10.79
C SER A 22 10.94 -2.05 -10.80
N VAL A 23 9.74 -2.02 -10.20
CA VAL A 23 8.91 -0.81 -10.19
C VAL A 23 9.57 0.31 -9.38
N CYS A 24 10.19 -0.01 -8.24
CA CYS A 24 10.92 0.99 -7.45
C CYS A 24 12.01 1.70 -8.25
N SER A 25 12.68 0.97 -9.16
CA SER A 25 13.84 1.48 -9.89
C SER A 25 13.47 2.12 -11.23
N ASN A 26 12.55 1.50 -11.98
CA ASN A 26 12.39 1.74 -13.41
C ASN A 26 11.05 2.37 -13.79
N VAL A 27 10.13 2.53 -12.84
CA VAL A 27 8.77 3.01 -13.12
C VAL A 27 8.50 4.26 -12.29
N ASP A 28 7.91 5.26 -12.94
CA ASP A 28 7.35 6.44 -12.28
C ASP A 28 5.87 6.18 -12.01
N PHE A 29 5.47 6.28 -10.76
CA PHE A 29 4.10 6.03 -10.27
C PHE A 29 3.90 6.80 -8.97
N ASP A 30 2.64 7.00 -8.57
CA ASP A 30 2.28 7.85 -7.43
C ASP A 30 2.02 7.05 -6.16
N ILE A 31 1.42 5.86 -6.31
CA ILE A 31 0.97 5.04 -5.18
C ILE A 31 1.50 3.61 -5.31
N LEU A 32 2.15 3.13 -4.24
CA LEU A 32 2.41 1.71 -4.03
C LEU A 32 1.25 1.12 -3.23
N SER A 33 0.47 0.25 -3.86
CA SER A 33 -0.57 -0.52 -3.19
C SER A 33 -0.11 -1.97 -2.96
N LEU A 34 -0.58 -2.58 -1.87
CA LEU A 34 -0.25 -3.96 -1.50
C LEU A 34 -1.51 -4.66 -0.99
N ASP A 35 -1.67 -5.94 -1.33
CA ASP A 35 -2.80 -6.72 -0.80
C ASP A 35 -2.58 -7.03 0.68
N MET A 36 -3.34 -6.34 1.53
CA MET A 36 -3.28 -6.49 2.98
C MET A 36 -3.95 -7.78 3.47
N SER A 37 -4.80 -8.41 2.66
CA SER A 37 -5.56 -9.61 3.03
C SER A 37 -4.69 -10.86 3.06
N ASN A 38 -3.59 -10.85 2.30
CA ASN A 38 -2.65 -11.94 2.20
C ASN A 38 -1.31 -11.58 2.84
N ARG A 39 -0.55 -12.59 3.26
CA ARG A 39 0.84 -12.36 3.70
C ARG A 39 1.66 -11.88 2.50
N ILE A 40 2.23 -10.68 2.59
CA ILE A 40 3.10 -10.16 1.54
C ILE A 40 4.34 -11.07 1.44
N SER A 41 4.64 -11.52 0.22
CA SER A 41 5.71 -12.50 -0.08
C SER A 41 7.11 -11.91 -0.05
N PHE A 42 7.23 -10.59 0.16
CA PHE A 42 8.48 -9.84 0.21
C PHE A 42 8.44 -8.79 1.30
N LEU A 43 9.60 -8.24 1.64
CA LEU A 43 9.72 -7.19 2.65
C LEU A 43 10.00 -5.85 1.97
N VAL A 44 9.24 -4.83 2.31
CA VAL A 44 9.64 -3.44 2.03
C VAL A 44 10.74 -3.08 3.03
N LYS A 45 12.00 -3.06 2.59
CA LYS A 45 13.12 -2.70 3.46
C LYS A 45 13.26 -1.18 3.51
N HIS A 46 13.90 -0.68 4.57
CA HIS A 46 14.11 0.75 4.78
C HIS A 46 14.75 1.46 3.58
N LYS A 47 15.67 0.80 2.86
CA LYS A 47 16.28 1.36 1.64
C LYS A 47 15.24 1.68 0.56
N GLN A 48 14.34 0.73 0.28
CA GLN A 48 13.28 0.90 -0.71
C GLN A 48 12.24 1.91 -0.22
N ALA A 49 11.85 1.87 1.05
CA ALA A 49 10.95 2.86 1.62
C ALA A 49 11.51 4.29 1.49
N LYS A 50 12.82 4.47 1.75
CA LYS A 50 13.50 5.75 1.54
C LYS A 50 13.49 6.19 0.07
N GLN A 51 13.75 5.26 -0.86
CA GLN A 51 13.69 5.54 -2.30
C GLN A 51 12.29 5.98 -2.74
N LEU A 52 11.24 5.33 -2.24
CA LEU A 52 9.85 5.72 -2.50
C LEU A 52 9.55 7.11 -1.93
N HIS A 53 10.02 7.40 -0.71
CA HIS A 53 9.91 8.71 -0.08
C HIS A 53 10.58 9.82 -0.90
N GLU A 54 11.81 9.61 -1.38
CA GLU A 54 12.55 10.55 -2.24
C GLU A 54 11.82 10.80 -3.57
N LYS A 55 11.14 9.77 -4.10
CA LYS A 55 10.26 9.85 -5.28
C LYS A 55 8.87 10.43 -4.98
N LYS A 56 8.57 10.80 -3.73
CA LYS A 56 7.24 11.28 -3.27
C LYS A 56 6.09 10.29 -3.47
N VAL A 57 6.40 9.01 -3.61
CA VAL A 57 5.40 7.93 -3.72
C VAL A 57 4.69 7.75 -2.37
N GLN A 58 3.38 7.53 -2.40
CA GLN A 58 2.58 7.15 -1.24
C GLN A 58 2.49 5.63 -1.13
N ILE A 59 2.58 5.10 0.08
CA ILE A 59 2.34 3.70 0.41
C ILE A 59 0.92 3.58 0.91
N GLU A 60 0.08 2.85 0.20
CA GLU A 60 -1.32 2.65 0.54
C GLU A 60 -1.49 1.46 1.49
N ILE A 61 -2.24 1.68 2.57
CA ILE A 61 -2.74 0.64 3.48
C ILE A 61 -4.26 0.62 3.38
N THR A 62 -4.80 -0.47 2.82
CA THR A 62 -6.25 -0.64 2.71
C THR A 62 -6.83 -1.20 4.02
N TYR A 63 -7.77 -0.49 4.65
CA TYR A 63 -8.53 -0.99 5.79
C TYR A 63 -9.74 -1.82 5.31
N THR A 64 -9.48 -2.99 4.74
CA THR A 64 -10.58 -3.84 4.24
C THR A 64 -11.45 -4.32 5.40
N SER A 65 -12.75 -4.09 5.34
CA SER A 65 -13.68 -4.36 6.45
C SER A 65 -14.25 -5.78 6.50
N ASN A 66 -13.85 -6.66 5.58
CA ASN A 66 -14.30 -8.05 5.47
C ASN A 66 -13.14 -9.06 5.53
N LEU A 67 -12.25 -8.89 6.49
CA LEU A 67 -11.15 -9.84 6.71
C LEU A 67 -11.56 -10.90 7.74
N ASP A 68 -11.28 -12.17 7.44
CA ASP A 68 -11.32 -13.22 8.45
C ASP A 68 -10.18 -13.04 9.49
N ASP A 69 -10.17 -13.84 10.55
CA ASP A 69 -9.21 -13.69 11.65
C ASP A 69 -7.74 -13.96 11.23
N ILE A 70 -7.51 -14.72 10.16
CA ILE A 70 -6.17 -14.93 9.61
C ILE A 70 -5.76 -13.68 8.81
N GLN A 71 -6.65 -13.21 7.95
CA GLN A 71 -6.43 -12.05 7.10
C GLN A 71 -6.25 -10.77 7.93
N LYS A 72 -6.97 -10.59 9.04
CA LYS A 72 -6.74 -9.48 9.99
C LYS A 72 -5.33 -9.49 10.55
N ARG A 73 -4.82 -10.67 10.91
CA ARG A 73 -3.44 -10.82 11.40
C ARG A 73 -2.41 -10.51 10.32
N TYR A 74 -2.67 -10.91 9.08
CA TYR A 74 -1.82 -10.53 7.94
C TYR A 74 -1.86 -9.03 7.70
N ALA A 75 -3.04 -8.41 7.65
CA ALA A 75 -3.19 -6.98 7.46
C ALA A 75 -2.43 -6.18 8.52
N LEU A 76 -2.59 -6.54 9.80
CA LEU A 76 -1.86 -5.90 10.90
C LEU A 76 -0.35 -6.11 10.78
N SER A 77 0.11 -7.34 10.53
CA SER A 77 1.54 -7.64 10.36
C SER A 77 2.17 -6.90 9.18
N ASN A 78 1.46 -6.83 8.06
CA ASN A 78 1.88 -6.11 6.86
C ASN A 78 1.93 -4.60 7.14
N ALA A 79 0.90 -4.04 7.78
CA ALA A 79 0.84 -2.62 8.11
C ALA A 79 1.99 -2.22 9.05
N MET A 80 2.22 -2.99 10.12
CA MET A 80 3.35 -2.76 11.03
C MET A 80 4.70 -2.80 10.31
N GLN A 81 4.88 -3.72 9.36
CA GLN A 81 6.10 -3.81 8.55
C GLN A 81 6.29 -2.54 7.69
N LEU A 82 5.23 -2.06 7.04
CA LEU A 82 5.26 -0.87 6.20
C LEU A 82 5.52 0.40 7.03
N VAL A 83 4.81 0.57 8.15
CA VAL A 83 5.02 1.68 9.09
C VAL A 83 6.45 1.67 9.61
N ARG A 84 6.96 0.51 10.04
CA ARG A 84 8.32 0.38 10.55
C ARG A 84 9.37 0.70 9.49
N SER A 85 9.22 0.20 8.27
CA SER A 85 10.21 0.38 7.21
C SER A 85 10.24 1.80 6.64
N SER A 86 9.08 2.47 6.58
CA SER A 86 8.94 3.87 6.15
C SER A 86 9.19 4.90 7.26
N GLY A 87 9.25 4.46 8.52
CA GLY A 87 9.24 5.37 9.67
C GLY A 87 7.94 6.16 9.80
N GLY A 88 6.82 5.60 9.33
CA GLY A 88 5.49 6.22 9.35
C GLY A 88 5.29 7.34 8.33
N LYS A 89 6.18 7.47 7.34
CA LYS A 89 6.12 8.54 6.32
C LYS A 89 5.45 8.05 5.05
N ASN A 90 4.79 8.99 4.35
CA ASN A 90 4.15 8.75 3.06
C ASN A 90 3.16 7.58 3.09
N ILE A 91 2.40 7.43 4.17
CA ILE A 91 1.36 6.41 4.30
C ILE A 91 0.01 7.07 4.07
N ILE A 92 -0.80 6.44 3.23
CA ILE A 92 -2.20 6.79 3.05
C ILE A 92 -3.07 5.59 3.43
N PHE A 93 -4.24 5.87 3.98
CA PHE A 93 -5.25 4.86 4.29
C PHE A 93 -6.39 4.95 3.28
N SER A 94 -6.86 3.81 2.79
CA SER A 94 -8.00 3.72 1.88
C SER A 94 -8.90 2.54 2.25
N SER A 95 -10.16 2.55 1.82
CA SER A 95 -11.12 1.52 2.22
C SER A 95 -10.93 0.18 1.48
N GLY A 96 -10.27 0.19 0.32
CA GLY A 96 -10.07 -1.00 -0.51
C GLY A 96 -11.37 -1.73 -0.91
N THR A 97 -12.52 -1.04 -0.87
CA THR A 97 -13.83 -1.67 -1.01
C THR A 97 -14.72 -0.95 -2.01
N LEU A 98 -15.54 -1.72 -2.73
CA LEU A 98 -16.59 -1.20 -3.62
C LEU A 98 -17.95 -1.06 -2.91
N ASP A 99 -18.04 -1.51 -1.66
CA ASP A 99 -19.28 -1.54 -0.89
C ASP A 99 -19.40 -0.28 -0.02
N SER A 100 -20.43 0.52 -0.26
CA SER A 100 -20.64 1.78 0.48
C SER A 100 -20.88 1.58 1.97
N PHE A 101 -21.45 0.44 2.39
CA PHE A 101 -21.68 0.14 3.82
C PHE A 101 -20.39 -0.19 4.57
N LYS A 102 -19.30 -0.42 3.83
CA LYS A 102 -17.99 -0.80 4.35
C LYS A 102 -17.05 0.38 4.53
N LEU A 103 -17.47 1.58 4.11
CA LEU A 103 -16.74 2.81 4.36
C LEU A 103 -16.74 3.14 5.86
N ARG A 104 -15.74 3.91 6.28
CA ARG A 104 -15.57 4.38 7.66
C ARG A 104 -15.31 5.87 7.65
N GLY A 105 -15.77 6.55 8.70
CA GLY A 105 -15.44 7.96 8.89
C GLY A 105 -13.95 8.15 9.15
N PRO A 106 -13.38 9.34 8.90
CA PRO A 106 -11.95 9.60 9.15
C PRO A 106 -11.55 9.35 10.61
N GLU A 107 -12.43 9.66 11.57
CA GLU A 107 -12.22 9.38 13.00
C GLU A 107 -12.16 7.88 13.31
N ASP A 108 -13.02 7.08 12.69
CA ASP A 108 -12.99 5.63 12.86
C ASP A 108 -11.68 5.05 12.31
N VAL A 109 -11.25 5.51 11.13
CA VAL A 109 -9.99 5.09 10.49
C VAL A 109 -8.78 5.48 11.33
N SER A 110 -8.81 6.65 11.97
CA SER A 110 -7.74 7.11 12.86
C SER A 110 -7.61 6.28 14.15
N ASN A 111 -8.69 5.60 14.58
CA ASN A 111 -8.73 4.81 15.81
C ASN A 111 -8.58 3.29 15.59
N MET A 112 -8.25 2.86 14.36
CA MET A 112 -8.06 1.45 13.99
C MET A 112 -6.73 0.84 14.46
#